data_AF-I1PK84-F1
#
_entry.id   AF-I1PK84-F1
#
_cell.length_a   1.000
_cell.length_b   1.000
_cell.length_c   1.000
_cell.angle_alpha   90.00
_cell.angle_beta   90.00
_cell.angle_gamma   90.00
#
_symmetry.space_group_name_H-M   'P 1'
#
loop_
_entity.id
_entity.type
_entity.pdbx_description
1 polymer ?
#
loop_
_entity_poly.entity_id
_entity_poly.type
_entity_poly.pdbx_seq_one_letter_code
_entity_poly.pdbx_strand_id
1 'polypeptide(L)'
;WSLSVQDVRKHLPRFQPANLEKNAEIFERVNAMAARKGCTPSQLALAWVHHQGSDVCPIPGTTKIENFNQNVAALSVKLTPGEMTEL
;
A
#
# COMPACT_ATOMS: atom_id res chain seq x y z
N TRP A 1 15.83 -3.90 -8.63
CA TRP A 1 14.80 -4.92 -8.30
C TRP A 1 14.74 -5.90 -9.46
N SER A 2 15.01 -7.19 -9.24
CA SER A 2 14.83 -8.23 -10.28
C SER A 2 14.07 -9.39 -9.68
N LEU A 3 12.99 -9.82 -10.35
CA LEU A 3 12.20 -10.98 -9.97
C LEU A 3 12.94 -12.26 -10.38
N SER A 4 12.82 -13.33 -9.61
CA SER A 4 13.42 -14.62 -9.96
C SER A 4 12.73 -15.22 -11.20
N VAL A 5 13.38 -16.14 -11.92
CA VAL A 5 12.85 -16.75 -13.16
C VAL A 5 11.49 -17.43 -12.93
N GLN A 6 11.29 -18.04 -11.77
CA GLN A 6 10.05 -18.76 -11.41
C GLN A 6 9.02 -17.88 -10.69
N ASP A 7 9.26 -16.57 -10.56
CA ASP A 7 8.34 -15.66 -9.89
C ASP A 7 7.15 -15.32 -10.79
N VAL A 8 5.96 -15.76 -10.37
CA VAL A 8 4.70 -15.55 -11.10
C VAL A 8 4.41 -14.07 -11.39
N ARG A 9 4.97 -13.14 -10.60
CA ARG A 9 4.79 -11.70 -10.80
C ARG A 9 5.36 -11.23 -12.14
N LYS A 10 6.34 -11.93 -12.72
CA LYS A 10 6.90 -11.62 -14.06
C LYS A 10 5.87 -11.62 -15.18
N HIS A 11 4.77 -12.34 -15.00
CA HIS A 11 3.71 -12.46 -16.01
C HIS A 11 2.52 -11.52 -15.74
N LEU A 12 2.50 -10.83 -14.60
CA LEU A 12 1.41 -9.93 -14.27
C LEU A 12 1.61 -8.57 -14.98
N PRO A 13 0.58 -8.00 -15.62
CA PRO A 13 0.68 -6.73 -16.34
C PRO A 13 1.26 -5.58 -15.50
N ARG A 14 0.90 -5.49 -14.22
CA ARG A 14 1.37 -4.42 -13.31
C ARG A 14 2.88 -4.44 -13.01
N PHE A 15 3.57 -5.53 -13.31
CA PHE A 15 5.02 -5.66 -13.15
C PHE A 15 5.78 -5.67 -14.49
N GLN A 16 5.12 -5.31 -15.59
CA GLN A 16 5.79 -5.10 -16.88
C GLN A 16 6.47 -3.72 -16.93
N PRO A 17 7.55 -3.51 -17.70
CA PRO A 17 8.38 -2.31 -17.66
C PRO A 17 7.60 -0.98 -17.71
N ALA A 18 6.70 -0.82 -18.69
CA ALA A 18 5.91 0.40 -18.84
C ALA A 18 4.94 0.67 -17.66
N ASN A 19 4.45 -0.37 -16.99
CA ASN A 19 3.59 -0.23 -15.82
C ASN A 19 4.40 -0.09 -14.53
N LEU A 20 5.61 -0.63 -14.46
CA LEU A 20 6.52 -0.43 -13.33
C LEU A 20 6.89 1.04 -13.17
N GLU A 21 7.21 1.72 -14.27
CA GLU A 21 7.53 3.16 -14.26
C GLU A 21 6.34 3.97 -13.71
N LYS A 22 5.13 3.74 -14.24
CA LYS A 22 3.91 4.41 -13.74
C LYS A 22 3.60 4.08 -12.28
N ASN A 23 3.77 2.82 -11.88
CA ASN A 23 3.54 2.40 -10.50
C ASN A 23 4.57 2.99 -9.55
N ALA A 24 5.80 3.24 -10.00
CA ALA A 24 6.82 3.93 -9.20
C ALA A 24 6.40 5.37 -8.92
N GLU A 25 5.85 6.10 -9.89
CA GLU A 25 5.34 7.46 -9.66
C GLU A 25 4.22 7.51 -8.61
N ILE A 26 3.29 6.56 -8.66
CA ILE A 26 2.22 6.42 -7.67
C ILE A 26 2.83 6.09 -6.30
N PHE A 27 3.76 5.13 -6.26
CA PHE A 27 4.44 4.71 -5.04
C PHE A 27 5.17 5.87 -4.37
N GLU A 28 5.86 6.73 -5.11
CA GLU A 28 6.56 7.89 -4.54
C GLU A 28 5.61 8.86 -3.83
N ARG A 29 4.41 9.08 -4.38
CA ARG A 29 3.39 9.93 -3.73
C ARG A 29 2.91 9.32 -2.42
N VAL A 30 2.59 8.02 -2.45
CA VAL A 30 2.18 7.27 -1.25
C VAL A 30 3.28 7.29 -0.20
N ASN A 31 4.53 7.09 -0.61
CA ASN A 31 5.70 7.07 0.27
C ASN A 31 5.94 8.45 0.91
N ALA A 32 5.83 9.53 0.14
CA ALA A 32 5.94 10.90 0.66
C ALA A 32 4.85 11.21 1.70
N MET A 33 3.60 10.83 1.45
CA MET A 33 2.53 11.01 2.43
C MET A 33 2.75 10.15 3.68
N ALA A 34 3.15 8.88 3.51
CA ALA A 34 3.41 7.98 4.63
C ALA A 34 4.49 8.55 5.56
N ALA A 35 5.56 9.11 4.98
CA ALA A 35 6.61 9.81 5.71
C ALA A 35 6.08 11.03 6.48
N ARG A 36 5.25 11.89 5.86
CA ARG A 36 4.62 13.05 6.55
C ARG A 36 3.76 12.61 7.73
N LYS A 37 3.08 11.46 7.62
CA LYS A 37 2.22 10.92 8.68
C LYS A 37 2.97 10.07 9.71
N GLY A 38 4.25 9.81 9.52
CA GLY A 38 5.05 8.95 10.41
C GLY A 38 4.60 7.49 10.41
N CYS A 39 4.11 6.99 9.27
CA CYS A 39 3.66 5.60 9.10
C CYS A 39 4.36 4.93 7.91
N THR A 40 4.22 3.62 7.79
CA THR A 40 4.74 2.89 6.63
C THR A 40 3.79 3.01 5.42
N PRO A 41 4.30 2.90 4.17
CA PRO A 41 3.42 2.90 2.99
C PRO A 41 2.35 1.81 3.03
N SER A 42 2.63 0.64 3.63
CA SER A 42 1.65 -0.43 3.81
C SER A 42 0.57 -0.07 4.83
N GLN A 43 0.92 0.59 5.94
CA GLN A 43 -0.05 1.12 6.89
C GLN A 43 -0.97 2.16 6.23
N LEU A 44 -0.39 3.08 5.46
CA LEU A 44 -1.16 4.10 4.74
C LEU A 44 -2.13 3.47 3.73
N ALA A 45 -1.67 2.48 2.95
CA ALA A 45 -2.51 1.79 1.97
C ALA A 45 -3.69 1.07 2.63
N LEU A 46 -3.46 0.37 3.76
CA LEU A 46 -4.54 -0.28 4.50
C LEU A 46 -5.52 0.73 5.11
N ALA A 47 -5.00 1.82 5.66
CA ALA A 47 -5.84 2.91 6.16
C ALA A 47 -6.73 3.49 5.06
N TRP A 48 -6.19 3.72 3.86
CA TRP A 48 -6.97 4.19 2.72
C TRP A 48 -8.12 3.22 2.37
N VAL A 49 -7.88 1.90 2.37
CA VAL A 49 -8.92 0.89 2.13
C VAL A 49 -10.00 0.94 3.21
N HIS A 50 -9.62 1.06 4.48
CA HIS A 50 -10.57 1.22 5.59
C HIS A 50 -11.47 2.46 5.44
N HIS A 51 -11.02 3.51 4.76
CA HIS A 51 -11.78 4.75 4.57
C HIS A 51 -12.67 4.73 3.31
N GLN A 52 -12.69 3.64 2.51
CA GLN A 52 -13.52 3.54 1.30
C GLN A 52 -15.02 3.37 1.57
N GLY A 53 -15.39 2.96 2.78
CA GLY A 53 -16.79 2.77 3.17
C GLY A 53 -16.92 2.12 4.54
N SER A 54 -18.06 2.32 5.20
CA SER A 54 -18.34 1.69 6.51
C SER A 54 -18.53 0.17 6.42
N ASP A 55 -18.75 -0.34 5.22
CA ASP A 55 -18.92 -1.75 4.86
C ASP A 55 -17.63 -2.37 4.28
N VAL A 56 -16.53 -1.63 4.22
CA VAL A 56 -15.24 -2.10 3.70
C VAL A 56 -14.34 -2.57 4.83
N CYS A 57 -14.00 -3.85 4.82
CA CYS A 57 -13.05 -4.46 5.76
C CYS A 57 -11.92 -5.18 5.00
N PRO A 58 -10.69 -4.63 4.96
CA PRO A 58 -9.56 -5.32 4.34
C PRO A 58 -9.18 -6.58 5.14
N ILE A 59 -8.86 -7.66 4.42
CA ILE A 59 -8.38 -8.93 4.99
C ILE A 59 -6.92 -9.15 4.55
N PRO A 60 -5.94 -8.42 5.13
CA PRO A 60 -4.56 -8.52 4.68
C PRO A 60 -3.94 -9.85 5.10
N GLY A 61 -3.47 -10.62 4.11
CA GLY A 61 -2.72 -11.86 4.34
C GLY A 61 -1.31 -11.57 4.86
N THR A 62 -0.86 -12.36 5.84
CA THR A 62 0.53 -12.32 6.33
C THR A 62 0.96 -13.69 6.87
N THR A 63 2.24 -14.00 6.77
CA THR A 63 2.87 -15.19 7.36
C THR A 63 3.82 -14.85 8.52
N LYS A 64 3.96 -13.56 8.85
CA LYS A 64 4.90 -13.05 9.87
C LYS A 64 4.17 -12.17 10.89
N ILE A 65 4.57 -12.28 12.15
CA ILE A 65 3.94 -11.53 13.24
C ILE A 65 4.26 -10.03 13.17
N GLU A 66 5.43 -9.65 12.68
CA GLU A 66 5.83 -8.26 12.50
C GLU A 66 4.91 -7.57 11.50
N ASN A 67 4.60 -8.24 10.39
CA ASN A 67 3.66 -7.76 9.39
C ASN A 67 2.22 -7.70 9.94
N PHE A 68 1.81 -8.65 10.78
CA PHE A 68 0.53 -8.59 11.48
C PHE A 68 0.44 -7.32 12.34
N ASN A 69 1.47 -7.04 13.13
CA ASN A 69 1.53 -5.82 13.96
C ASN A 69 1.49 -4.55 13.11
N GLN A 70 2.16 -4.53 11.94
CA GLN A 70 2.07 -3.42 10.99
C GLN A 70 0.65 -3.24 10.43
N ASN A 71 -0.03 -4.34 10.07
CA ASN A 71 -1.41 -4.29 9.58
C ASN A 71 -2.38 -3.74 10.64
N VAL A 72 -2.24 -4.17 11.91
CA VAL A 72 -3.05 -3.65 13.02
C VAL A 72 -2.80 -2.15 13.25
N ALA A 73 -1.54 -1.72 13.20
CA ALA A 73 -1.18 -0.31 13.38
C ALA A 73 -1.74 0.62 12.29
N ALA A 74 -2.17 0.09 11.14
CA ALA A 74 -2.86 0.87 10.10
C ALA A 74 -4.19 1.49 10.60
N LEU A 75 -4.87 0.85 11.57
CA LEU A 75 -6.12 1.36 12.15
C LEU A 75 -5.96 2.72 12.87
N SER A 76 -4.72 3.02 13.28
CA SER A 76 -4.37 4.28 13.95
C SER A 76 -4.07 5.40 12.96
N VAL A 77 -3.87 5.10 11.67
CA VAL A 77 -3.62 6.13 10.64
C VAL A 77 -4.94 6.77 10.24
N LYS A 78 -5.09 8.07 10.52
CA LYS A 78 -6.28 8.86 10.17
C LYS A 78 -6.02 9.64 8.89
N LEU A 79 -6.91 9.49 7.91
CA LEU A 79 -6.83 10.24 6.66
C LEU A 79 -7.91 11.32 6.63
N THR A 80 -7.49 12.54 6.32
CA THR A 80 -8.42 13.65 6.08
C THR A 80 -9.05 13.51 4.68
N PRO A 81 -10.21 14.15 4.42
CA PRO A 81 -10.79 14.14 3.07
C PRO A 81 -9.84 14.69 1.99
N GLY A 82 -9.00 15.68 2.33
CA GLY A 82 -7.98 16.21 1.43
C GLY A 82 -6.90 15.18 1.09
N GLU A 83 -6.39 14.47 2.10
CA GLU A 83 -5.41 13.39 1.90
C GLU A 83 -6.01 12.21 1.12
N MET A 84 -7.29 11.89 1.33
CA MET A 84 -8.01 10.88 0.54
C MET A 84 -8.18 11.27 -0.93
N THR A 85 -8.16 12.57 -1.24
CA THR A 85 -8.23 13.08 -2.63
C THR A 85 -6.83 13.15 -3.27
N GLU A 86 -5.78 13.32 -2.47
CA GLU A 86 -4.38 13.31 -2.93
C GLU A 86 -3.90 11.90 -3.31
N LEU A 87 -4.44 10.86 -2.64
CA LEU A 87 -4.19 9.44 -2.90
C LEU A 87 -5.04 8.89 -4.05
#